data_AF-A0AAW9GU99-F1
#
_entry.id   AF-A0AAW9GU99-F1
#
_cell.length_a   1.000
_cell.length_b   1.000
_cell.length_c   1.000
_cell.angle_alpha   90.00
_cell.angle_beta   90.00
_cell.angle_gamma   90.00
#
_symmetry.space_group_name_H-M   'P 1'
#
loop_
_entity.id
_entity.type
_entity.pdbx_description
1 polymer ?
#
loop_
_entity_poly.entity_id
_entity_poly.type
_entity_poly.pdbx_seq_one_letter_code
_entity_poly.pdbx_strand_id
1 'polypeptide(L)' 'MSIGNDITVEVHSAYRGRAVLHVRAPSNLAIDRERNFAAPQNDDGPSAPTPEPSTK' A
#
# COMPACT_ATOMS: atom_id res chain seq x y z
N MET A 1 2.65 0.65 -12.60
CA MET A 1 1.57 1.17 -13.47
C MET A 1 1.93 2.58 -13.86
N SER A 2 1.75 2.96 -15.13
CA SER A 2 2.04 4.32 -15.61
C SER A 2 0.74 5.06 -15.92
N ILE A 3 0.69 6.35 -15.58
CA ILE A 3 -0.43 7.25 -15.87
C ILE A 3 0.11 8.36 -16.77
N GLY A 4 -0.37 8.42 -18.01
CA GLY A 4 0.24 9.28 -19.02
C GLY A 4 1.71 8.91 -19.25
N ASN A 5 2.55 9.92 -19.48
CA ASN A 5 3.97 9.71 -19.80
C ASN A 5 4.92 9.91 -18.60
N ASP A 6 4.49 10.65 -17.58
CA ASP A 6 5.41 11.19 -16.56
C ASP A 6 5.14 10.68 -15.14
N ILE A 7 4.06 9.93 -14.94
CA ILE A 7 3.65 9.43 -13.63
C ILE A 7 3.78 7.91 -13.60
N THR A 8 4.50 7.41 -12.60
CA THR A 8 4.61 5.97 -12.34
C THR A 8 4.20 5.67 -10.90
N VAL A 9 3.31 4.71 -10.72
CA VAL A 9 2.86 4.20 -9.42
C VAL A 9 3.31 2.75 -9.26
N GLU A 10 4.01 2.48 -8.15
CA GLU A 10 4.51 1.15 -7.79
C GLU A 10 4.01 0.76 -6.40
N VAL A 11 3.65 -0.52 -6.24
CA VAL A 11 3.38 -1.09 -4.92
C VAL A 11 4.73 -1.39 -4.28
N HIS A 12 5.04 -0.71 -3.19
CA HIS A 12 6.27 -0.96 -2.42
C HIS A 12 6.08 -2.14 -1.46
N SER A 13 4.96 -2.16 -0.75
CA SER A 13 4.59 -3.25 0.16
C SER A 13 3.08 -3.33 0.33
N ALA A 14 2.57 -4.51 0.71
CA ALA A 14 1.17 -4.73 1.04
C ALA A 14 1.06 -5.59 2.30
N TYR A 15 0.22 -5.17 3.25
CA TYR A 15 -0.02 -5.87 4.50
C TYR A 15 -1.40 -5.53 5.05
N ARG A 16 -2.16 -6.55 5.50
CA ARG A 16 -3.48 -6.39 6.16
C ARG A 16 -4.41 -5.41 5.42
N GLY A 17 -4.70 -5.71 4.15
CA GLY A 17 -5.58 -4.90 3.30
C GLY A 17 -5.09 -3.47 3.01
N ARG A 18 -3.85 -3.14 3.38
CA ARG A 18 -3.23 -1.84 3.13
C ARG A 18 -2.05 -2.03 2.18
N ALA A 19 -1.82 -1.03 1.34
CA ALA A 19 -0.66 -0.97 0.47
C ALA A 19 0.09 0.34 0.69
N VAL A 20 1.42 0.26 0.67
CA VAL A 20 2.30 1.42 0.54
C VAL A 20 2.61 1.60 -0.92
N LEU A 21 2.29 2.77 -1.46
CA LEU A 21 2.52 3.12 -2.85
C LEU A 21 3.69 4.11 -2.95
N HIS A 22 4.59 3.87 -3.88
CA HIS A 22 5.56 4.86 -4.35
C HIS A 22 5.03 5.51 -5.62
N VAL A 23 4.92 6.84 -5.60
CA VAL A 23 4.49 7.65 -6.75
C VAL A 23 5.69 8.48 -7.21
N ARG A 24 6.14 8.25 -8.44
CA ARG A 24 7.09 9.12 -9.13
C ARG A 24 6.31 10.04 -10.04
N ALA A 25 6.50 11.35 -9.88
CA ALA A 25 5.81 12.40 -10.62
C ALA A 25 6.70 13.64 -10.75
N PRO A 26 6.41 14.54 -11.71
CA PRO A 26 7.06 15.85 -11.80
C PRO A 26 6.90 16.68 -10.52
N SER A 27 7.92 17.48 -10.18
CA SER A 27 7.94 18.27 -8.94
C SER A 27 6.90 19.39 -8.88
N ASN A 28 6.32 19.77 -10.02
CA ASN A 28 5.24 20.76 -10.12
C ASN A 28 3.83 20.14 -9.97
N LEU A 29 3.73 18.82 -9.78
CA LEU A 29 2.47 18.13 -9.55
C LEU A 29 2.27 17.86 -8.06
N ALA A 30 1.18 18.37 -7.49
CA ALA A 30 0.80 18.05 -6.12
C ALA A 30 0.27 16.60 -6.03
N ILE A 31 0.73 15.86 -5.02
CA ILE A 31 0.29 14.48 -4.74
C ILE A 31 -0.33 14.47 -3.35
N ASP A 32 -1.64 14.29 -3.30
CA ASP A 32 -2.42 14.32 -2.07
C ASP A 32 -3.15 13.00 -1.84
N ARG A 33 -3.40 12.67 -0.57
CA ARG A 33 -4.32 11.59 -0.20
C ARG A 33 -5.75 12.10 -0.31
N GLU A 34 -6.57 11.42 -1.09
CA GLU A 34 -8.00 11.68 -1.14
C GLU A 34 -8.61 11.53 0.26
N ARG A 35 -9.26 12.59 0.77
CA ARG A 35 -9.72 12.65 2.17
C ARG A 35 -11.02 11.89 2.41
N ASN A 36 -11.79 11.61 1.35
CA ASN A 36 -13.09 10.93 1.45
C ASN A 36 -13.02 9.41 1.23
N PHE A 37 -11.83 8.82 1.23
CA PHE A 37 -11.70 7.38 1.06
C PHE A 37 -11.99 6.65 2.38
N ALA A 38 -13.22 6.14 2.54
CA ALA A 38 -13.52 5.13 3.54
C ALA A 38 -12.85 3.82 3.12
N ALA A 39 -11.75 3.47 3.77
CA ALA A 39 -11.11 2.19 3.52
C ALA A 39 -12.13 1.06 3.80
N PRO A 40 -12.29 0.08 2.88
CA PRO A 40 -13.12 -1.07 3.16
C PRO A 40 -12.65 -1.72 4.47
N GLN A 41 -13.60 -2.13 5.30
CA GLN A 41 -13.31 -2.75 6.58
C GLN A 41 -12.43 -3.98 6.32
N ASN A 42 -11.23 -3.99 6.87
CA ASN A 42 -10.32 -5.11 6.68
C ASN A 42 -10.81 -6.26 7.55
N ASP A 43 -11.49 -7.23 6.96
CA ASP A 43 -11.73 -8.54 7.57
C ASP A 43 -10.40 -9.31 7.57
N ASP A 44 -9.46 -8.86 8.41
CA ASP A 44 -8.39 -9.74 8.87
C ASP A 44 -9.08 -10.87 9.64
N GLY A 45 -9.36 -11.97 8.95
CA GLY A 45 -9.62 -13.25 9.59
C GLY A 45 -8.57 -13.52 10.68
N PRO A 46 -8.90 -14.36 11.67
CA PRO A 46 -8.11 -14.51 12.89
C PRO A 46 -6.62 -14.60 12.58
N SER A 47 -5.82 -13.72 13.19
CA SER A 47 -4.37 -13.67 13.00
C SER A 47 -3.82 -15.08 13.12
N ALA A 48 -3.20 -15.58 12.05
CA ALA A 48 -2.51 -16.85 12.09
C ALA A 48 -1.48 -16.80 13.25
N PRO A 49 -1.39 -17.85 14.08
CA PRO A 49 -0.45 -17.88 15.18
C PRO A 49 0.96 -17.69 14.64
N THR A 50 1.72 -16.81 15.30
CA THR A 50 3.14 -16.60 15.02
C THR A 50 3.85 -17.95 15.07
N PRO A 51 4.52 -18.42 14.00
CA PRO A 51 5.32 -19.63 14.08
C PRO A 51 6.44 -19.41 15.09
N GLU A 52 6.45 -20.19 16.16
CA GLU A 52 7.51 -20.17 17.16
C GLU A 52 8.86 -20.49 16.47
N PRO A 53 9.94 -19.79 16.82
CA PRO A 53 11.24 -20.07 16.22
C PRO A 53 11.72 -21.45 16.64
N SER A 54 11.84 -22.35 15.66
CA SER A 54 12.42 -23.68 15.85
C SER A 54 13.91 -23.51 16.13
N THR A 55 14.29 -23.63 17.41
CA THR A 55 15.69 -23.71 17.83
C THR A 55 16.19 -25.11 17.49
N LYS A 56 17.25 -25.18 16.67
CA LYS A 56 18.02 -26.40 16.43
C LYS A 56 19.18 -26.47 17.42
#